data_AF-A0A8D8G460-F1
#
_entry.id   AF-A0A8D8G460-F1
#
_cell.length_a   1.000
_cell.length_b   1.000
_cell.length_c   1.000
_cell.angle_alpha   90.00
_cell.angle_beta   90.00
_cell.angle_gamma   90.00
#
_symmetry.space_group_name_H-M   'P 1'
#
loop_
_entity.id
_entity.type
_entity.pdbx_description
1 polymer ?
#
loop_
_entity_poly.entity_id
_entity_poly.type
_entity_poly.pdbx_seq_one_letter_code
_entity_poly.pdbx_strand_id
1 'polypeptide(L)'
;MVKYRLAPVKYPYDSTVMNEIVLSGWRNTKSEVRRYTRTEPNKVKDQIVLKELSSLGMLSEYGPLMFTMAIHQDGLVELTKDGEVVPFLKFQDPKLSYEYISFCNWDVPAIYFFDCPLERDKRICEGIVFP
;
A
#
# COMPACT_ATOMS: atom_id res chain seq x y z
N MET A 1 6.46 -6.03 9.40
CA MET A 1 6.50 -4.92 8.42
C MET A 1 5.99 -5.40 7.08
N VAL A 2 5.04 -4.67 6.49
CA VAL A 2 4.53 -4.92 5.13
C VAL A 2 4.74 -3.71 4.25
N LYS A 3 4.88 -3.91 2.95
CA LYS A 3 5.19 -2.85 1.98
C LYS A 3 4.35 -3.00 0.72
N TYR A 4 3.79 -1.89 0.28
CA TYR A 4 3.07 -1.74 -0.99
C TYR A 4 3.90 -0.84 -1.89
N ARG A 5 4.30 -1.34 -3.06
CA ARG A 5 5.10 -0.59 -4.04
C ARG A 5 4.23 -0.23 -5.23
N LEU A 6 4.30 1.02 -5.64
CA LEU A 6 3.62 1.57 -6.80
C LEU A 6 4.67 1.96 -7.84
N ALA A 7 4.52 1.44 -9.06
CA ALA A 7 5.49 1.61 -10.15
C ALA A 7 4.80 1.81 -11.51
N PRO A 8 5.48 2.50 -12.46
CA PRO A 8 5.03 2.60 -13.86
C PRO A 8 5.22 1.31 -14.67
N VAL A 9 6.11 0.42 -14.21
CA VAL A 9 6.50 -0.79 -14.95
C VAL A 9 6.57 -1.99 -14.02
N LYS A 10 6.29 -3.17 -14.58
CA LYS A 10 6.30 -4.47 -13.87
C LYS A 10 7.65 -4.78 -13.22
N TYR A 11 8.75 -4.45 -13.90
CA TYR A 11 10.12 -4.72 -13.46
C TYR A 11 10.90 -3.40 -13.38
N PRO A 12 10.84 -2.70 -12.23
CA PRO A 12 11.38 -1.35 -12.07
C PRO A 12 12.88 -1.39 -11.74
N TYR A 13 13.68 -1.92 -12.67
CA TYR A 13 15.13 -2.07 -12.52
C TYR A 13 15.91 -1.24 -13.55
N ASP A 14 15.25 -0.32 -14.24
CA ASP A 14 15.90 0.58 -15.20
C ASP A 14 15.68 2.02 -14.76
N SER A 15 16.36 2.39 -13.66
CA SER A 15 16.28 3.72 -13.04
C SER A 15 14.86 4.26 -12.88
N THR A 16 13.94 3.40 -12.44
CA THR A 16 12.51 3.70 -12.36
C THR A 16 12.20 4.41 -11.05
N VAL A 17 11.52 5.56 -11.12
CA VAL A 17 10.98 6.23 -9.94
C VAL A 17 9.75 5.48 -9.43
N MET A 18 9.70 5.21 -8.14
CA MET A 18 8.63 4.46 -7.48
C MET A 18 8.24 5.09 -6.15
N ASN A 19 7.04 4.76 -5.71
CA ASN A 19 6.56 5.04 -4.36
C ASN A 19 6.41 3.74 -3.57
N GLU A 20 6.68 3.80 -2.27
CA GLU A 20 6.48 2.67 -1.38
C GLU A 20 5.83 3.13 -0.09
N ILE A 21 4.76 2.43 0.28
CA ILE A 21 4.06 2.59 1.53
C ILE A 21 4.51 1.45 2.43
N VAL A 22 5.25 1.78 3.47
CA VAL A 22 5.72 0.87 4.50
C VAL A 22 4.77 0.96 5.68
N LEU A 23 4.04 -0.12 5.99
CA LEU A 23 3.20 -0.20 7.18
C LEU A 23 3.88 -1.03 8.26
N SER A 24 3.86 -0.51 9.49
CA SER A 24 4.31 -1.20 10.68
C SER A 24 5.74 -1.73 10.58
N GLY A 25 6.64 -0.86 10.14
CA GLY A 25 8.07 -1.01 10.27
C GLY A 25 8.57 -0.78 11.70
N TRP A 26 9.88 -0.91 11.89
CA TRP A 26 10.57 -0.67 13.17
C TRP A 26 9.87 -1.34 14.36
N ARG A 27 9.67 -2.66 14.28
CA ARG A 27 8.95 -3.44 15.30
C ARG A 27 7.50 -2.95 15.51
N ASN A 28 6.78 -2.71 14.42
CA ASN A 28 5.37 -2.30 14.44
C ASN A 28 5.14 -0.93 15.11
N THR A 29 6.12 -0.02 15.06
CA THR A 29 6.03 1.31 15.72
C THR A 29 5.85 2.45 14.73
N LYS A 30 6.26 2.26 13.48
CA LYS A 30 6.35 3.34 12.50
C LYS A 30 5.86 2.92 11.12
N SER A 31 5.14 3.81 10.44
CA SER A 31 4.83 3.69 9.01
C SER A 31 5.38 4.87 8.25
N GLU A 32 5.86 4.61 7.04
CA GLU A 32 6.51 5.61 6.19
C GLU A 32 6.00 5.49 4.75
N VAL A 33 5.78 6.62 4.12
CA VAL A 33 5.64 6.72 2.67
C VAL A 33 6.94 7.29 2.12
N ARG A 34 7.53 6.62 1.15
CA ARG A 34 8.77 7.04 0.53
C ARG A 34 8.69 7.01 -0.99
N ARG A 35 9.47 7.88 -1.62
CA ARG A 35 9.76 7.86 -3.05
C ARG A 35 11.25 7.60 -3.26
N TYR A 36 11.59 6.77 -4.23
CA TYR A 36 12.97 6.48 -4.59
C TYR A 36 13.08 6.04 -6.04
N THR A 37 14.30 6.07 -6.57
CA THR A 37 14.62 5.49 -7.88
C THR A 37 15.20 4.10 -7.67
N ARG A 38 14.66 3.09 -8.34
CA ARG A 38 15.15 1.72 -8.29
C ARG A 38 15.92 1.38 -9.56
N THR A 39 17.15 0.91 -9.38
CA THR A 39 18.07 0.61 -10.48
C THR A 39 18.36 -0.88 -10.60
N GLU A 40 18.13 -1.66 -9.53
CA GLU A 40 18.37 -3.11 -9.49
C GLU A 40 17.44 -3.71 -8.42
N PRO A 41 17.27 -5.05 -8.34
CA PRO A 41 16.42 -5.68 -7.33
C PRO A 41 16.70 -5.23 -5.89
N ASN A 42 17.96 -5.05 -5.51
CA ASN A 42 18.37 -4.70 -4.14
C ASN A 42 18.97 -3.29 -4.02
N LYS A 43 18.81 -2.44 -5.04
CA LYS A 43 19.46 -1.13 -5.09
C LYS A 43 18.47 -0.01 -5.38
N VAL A 44 18.48 0.97 -4.49
CA VAL A 44 17.68 2.18 -4.57
C VAL A 44 18.58 3.40 -4.43
N LYS A 45 18.18 4.53 -5.03
CA LYS A 45 18.84 5.84 -4.91
C LYS A 45 17.78 6.94 -4.77
N ASP A 46 18.22 8.15 -4.45
CA ASP A 46 17.38 9.35 -4.38
C ASP A 46 16.15 9.19 -3.47
N GLN A 47 16.30 8.42 -2.39
CA GLN A 47 15.20 8.15 -1.48
C GLN A 47 14.83 9.41 -0.69
N ILE A 48 13.53 9.71 -0.66
CA ILE A 48 12.95 10.73 0.20
C ILE A 48 11.76 10.16 0.97
N VAL A 49 11.54 10.65 2.20
CA VAL A 49 10.35 10.35 3.01
C VAL A 49 9.31 11.43 2.73
N LEU A 50 8.14 11.02 2.26
CA LEU A 50 7.01 11.90 1.95
C LEU A 50 6.07 12.06 3.14
N LYS A 51 5.90 11.00 3.92
CA LYS A 51 5.05 10.98 5.10
C LYS A 51 5.56 9.97 6.11
N GLU A 52 5.36 10.29 7.37
CA GLU A 52 5.70 9.44 8.50
C GLU A 52 4.56 9.51 9.53
N LEU A 53 4.23 8.39 10.14
CA LEU A 53 3.29 8.32 11.25
C LEU A 53 3.63 7.16 12.19
N SER A 54 3.15 7.28 13.44
CA SER A 54 3.15 6.18 14.38
C SER A 54 2.20 5.08 13.92
N SER A 55 2.60 3.83 14.11
CA SER A 55 1.80 2.65 13.76
C SER A 55 1.79 1.60 14.86
N LEU A 56 1.95 2.03 16.10
CA LEU A 56 1.94 1.16 17.29
C LEU A 56 0.73 0.22 17.25
N GLY A 57 0.99 -1.07 17.11
CA GLY A 57 -0.04 -2.10 17.14
C GLY A 57 -0.94 -2.17 15.90
N MET A 58 -0.59 -1.51 14.79
CA MET A 58 -1.45 -1.47 13.60
C MET A 58 -1.52 -2.84 12.88
N LEU A 59 -0.44 -3.63 12.90
CA LEU A 59 -0.47 -5.02 12.43
C LEU A 59 -0.50 -6.01 13.59
N SER A 60 -1.15 -7.14 13.36
CA SER A 60 -1.28 -8.25 14.30
C SER A 60 -0.99 -9.57 13.59
N GLU A 61 -0.43 -10.55 14.32
CA GLU A 61 -0.32 -11.93 13.84
C GLU A 61 -1.64 -12.70 13.96
N TYR A 62 -2.59 -12.18 14.76
CA TYR A 62 -3.87 -12.82 15.06
C TYR A 62 -5.02 -12.37 14.15
N GLY A 63 -4.81 -11.38 13.28
CA GLY A 63 -5.87 -10.88 12.40
C GLY A 63 -5.38 -9.91 11.34
N PRO A 64 -6.07 -9.85 10.18
CA PRO A 64 -5.70 -8.96 9.10
C PRO A 64 -6.06 -7.50 9.41
N LEU A 65 -5.23 -6.57 8.94
CA LEU A 65 -5.60 -5.17 8.84
C LEU A 65 -6.36 -4.96 7.52
N MET A 66 -7.65 -4.66 7.62
CA MET A 66 -8.50 -4.37 6.46
C MET A 66 -8.52 -2.86 6.21
N PHE A 67 -8.20 -2.45 4.98
CA PHE A 67 -8.25 -1.05 4.57
C PHE A 67 -8.42 -0.92 3.05
N THR A 68 -8.97 0.21 2.62
CA THR A 68 -9.04 0.61 1.21
C THR A 68 -7.93 1.60 0.89
N MET A 69 -7.22 1.38 -0.21
CA MET A 69 -6.26 2.32 -0.77
C MET A 69 -6.89 3.04 -1.96
N ALA A 70 -7.28 4.30 -1.78
CA ALA A 70 -7.75 5.16 -2.86
C ALA A 70 -6.55 5.89 -3.48
N ILE A 71 -6.38 5.76 -4.80
CA ILE A 71 -5.33 6.44 -5.57
C ILE A 71 -6.03 7.35 -6.58
N HIS A 72 -5.73 8.64 -6.52
CA HIS A 72 -6.33 9.66 -7.36
C HIS A 72 -5.35 10.14 -8.44
N GLN A 73 -5.88 10.63 -9.57
CA GLN A 73 -5.09 11.04 -10.74
C GLN A 73 -4.16 12.23 -10.47
N ASP A 74 -4.48 13.06 -9.48
CA ASP A 74 -3.66 14.19 -9.07
C ASP A 74 -2.45 13.78 -8.20
N GLY A 75 -2.33 12.49 -7.88
CA GLY A 75 -1.29 11.93 -7.03
C GLY A 75 -1.66 11.87 -5.55
N LEU A 76 -2.94 12.11 -5.20
CA LEU A 76 -3.42 11.90 -3.84
C LEU A 76 -3.59 10.41 -3.56
N VAL A 77 -3.13 9.97 -2.39
CA VAL A 77 -3.34 8.59 -1.92
C VAL A 77 -3.84 8.61 -0.48
N GLU A 78 -4.89 7.84 -0.24
CA GLU A 78 -5.59 7.72 1.04
C GLU A 78 -5.78 6.26 1.42
N LEU A 79 -5.38 5.91 2.65
CA LEU A 79 -5.65 4.61 3.24
C LEU A 79 -6.65 4.80 4.38
N THR A 80 -7.80 4.13 4.25
CA THR A 80 -8.90 4.20 5.21
C THR A 80 -9.20 2.80 5.71
N LYS A 81 -9.21 2.59 7.03
CA LYS A 81 -9.56 1.29 7.60
C LYS A 81 -11.02 0.97 7.30
N ASP A 82 -11.32 -0.31 7.22
CA ASP A 82 -12.70 -0.75 7.03
C ASP A 82 -13.60 -0.26 8.17
N GLY A 83 -14.78 0.25 7.84
CA GLY A 83 -15.71 0.89 8.78
C GLY A 83 -15.32 2.31 9.25
N GLU A 84 -14.14 2.82 8.92
CA GLU A 84 -13.75 4.20 9.21
C GLU A 84 -14.04 5.14 8.02
N VAL A 85 -14.28 6.43 8.31
CA VAL A 85 -14.49 7.46 7.29
C VAL A 85 -13.22 8.30 7.08
N VAL A 86 -12.40 8.42 8.12
CA VAL A 86 -11.20 9.25 8.11
C VAL A 86 -9.99 8.39 7.73
N PRO A 87 -9.20 8.76 6.71
CA PRO A 87 -8.01 8.02 6.35
C PRO A 87 -6.97 8.12 7.47
N PHE A 88 -6.41 6.98 7.87
CA PHE A 88 -5.31 6.96 8.85
C PHE A 88 -3.97 7.35 8.23
N LEU A 89 -3.84 7.23 6.90
CA LEU A 89 -2.66 7.65 6.15
C LEU A 89 -3.11 8.37 4.88
N LYS A 90 -2.61 9.59 4.69
CA LYS A 90 -2.87 10.44 3.51
C LYS A 90 -1.58 11.11 3.06
N PHE A 91 -1.27 11.05 1.77
CA PHE A 91 -0.14 11.77 1.18
C PHE A 91 -0.44 12.22 -0.26
N GLN A 92 0.29 13.24 -0.72
CA GLN A 92 0.24 13.74 -2.09
C GLN A 92 1.61 13.58 -2.73
N ASP A 93 1.69 12.98 -3.91
CA ASP A 93 2.89 13.03 -4.74
C ASP A 93 2.54 13.22 -6.23
N PRO A 94 2.81 14.39 -6.82
CA PRO A 94 2.59 14.62 -8.25
C PRO A 94 3.41 13.71 -9.17
N LYS A 95 4.46 13.04 -8.67
CA LYS A 95 5.27 12.06 -9.42
C LYS A 95 4.83 10.63 -9.19
N LEU A 96 3.70 10.41 -8.51
CA LEU A 96 3.16 9.08 -8.26
C LEU A 96 2.89 8.37 -9.59
N SER A 97 3.30 7.11 -9.67
CA SER A 97 2.92 6.22 -10.76
C SER A 97 2.37 4.92 -10.19
N TYR A 98 1.24 4.45 -10.71
CA TYR A 98 0.45 3.38 -10.11
C TYR A 98 -0.01 2.29 -11.09
N GLU A 99 0.62 2.19 -12.26
CA GLU A 99 0.34 1.14 -13.26
C GLU A 99 0.52 -0.29 -12.72
N TYR A 100 1.45 -0.47 -11.77
CA TYR A 100 1.70 -1.73 -11.10
C TYR A 100 1.73 -1.54 -9.58
N ILE A 101 1.03 -2.43 -8.87
CA ILE A 101 1.19 -2.62 -7.43
C ILE A 101 1.97 -3.90 -7.15
N SER A 102 2.86 -3.86 -6.17
CA SER A 102 3.57 -5.05 -5.69
C SER A 102 3.56 -5.11 -4.17
N PHE A 103 3.39 -6.32 -3.64
CA PHE A 103 3.36 -6.59 -2.21
C PHE A 103 4.69 -7.22 -1.79
N CYS A 104 5.28 -6.74 -0.68
CA CYS A 104 6.46 -7.39 -0.12
C CYS A 104 6.58 -7.19 1.39
N ASN A 105 7.07 -8.20 2.07
CA ASN A 105 7.44 -8.14 3.48
C ASN A 105 8.96 -7.90 3.64
N TRP A 106 9.44 -7.88 4.88
CA TRP A 106 10.87 -7.75 5.19
C TRP A 106 11.42 -8.99 5.87
N ASP A 107 11.12 -9.15 7.15
CA ASP A 107 11.70 -10.13 8.05
C ASP A 107 10.68 -11.11 8.64
N VAL A 108 9.39 -10.80 8.49
CA VAL A 108 8.28 -11.61 9.00
C VAL A 108 7.38 -12.05 7.84
N PRO A 109 6.91 -13.32 7.80
CA PRO A 109 5.92 -13.75 6.81
C PRO A 109 4.68 -12.87 6.85
N ALA A 110 4.13 -12.56 5.67
CA ALA A 110 2.90 -11.78 5.54
C ALA A 110 2.01 -12.40 4.48
N ILE A 111 0.70 -12.40 4.74
CA ILE A 111 -0.33 -12.81 3.80
C ILE A 111 -1.05 -11.54 3.36
N TYR A 112 -1.21 -11.36 2.05
CA TYR A 112 -1.90 -10.23 1.46
C TYR A 112 -3.19 -10.72 0.83
N PHE A 113 -4.31 -10.20 1.31
CA PHE A 113 -5.59 -10.30 0.65
C PHE A 113 -5.79 -9.01 -0.12
N PHE A 114 -6.01 -9.10 -1.42
CA PHE A 114 -6.36 -7.94 -2.23
C PHE A 114 -7.57 -8.30 -3.07
N ASP A 115 -8.56 -7.43 -3.02
CA ASP A 115 -9.70 -7.45 -3.91
C ASP A 115 -9.66 -6.12 -4.66
N CYS A 116 -9.38 -6.20 -5.96
CA CYS A 116 -9.61 -5.05 -6.83
C CYS A 116 -11.07 -5.16 -7.23
N PRO A 117 -11.95 -4.16 -6.97
CA PRO A 117 -13.31 -4.22 -7.46
C PRO A 117 -13.27 -4.24 -9.00
N LEU A 118 -13.24 -5.45 -9.54
CA LEU A 118 -13.37 -5.76 -10.94
C LEU A 118 -14.84 -5.54 -11.25
N GLU A 119 -15.10 -4.31 -11.69
CA GLU A 119 -16.41 -3.74 -12.02
C GLU A 119 -17.31 -3.49 -10.81
N ARG A 120 -18.09 -2.40 -10.88
CA ARG A 120 -19.31 -2.27 -10.09
C ARG A 120 -20.23 -3.42 -10.52
N ASP A 121 -20.07 -4.58 -9.92
CA ASP A 121 -21.14 -5.55 -9.96
C ASP A 121 -22.29 -4.95 -9.15
N LYS A 122 -23.25 -4.35 -9.86
CA LYS A 122 -24.53 -3.89 -9.29
C LYS A 122 -25.42 -5.06 -8.85
N ARG A 123 -24.89 -6.29 -8.80
CA ARG A 123 -25.55 -7.40 -8.13
C ARG A 123 -25.52 -7.12 -6.63
N ILE A 124 -26.67 -6.67 -6.16
CA ILE A 124 -27.10 -6.72 -4.76
C ILE A 124 -26.55 -8.02 -4.18
N CYS A 125 -25.78 -7.93 -3.09
CA CYS A 125 -25.40 -9.08 -2.30
C CYS A 125 -26.66 -9.63 -1.60
N GLU A 126 -27.57 -10.23 -2.36
CA GLU A 126 -28.58 -11.10 -1.79
C GLU A 126 -27.83 -12.37 -1.36
N GLY A 127 -27.71 -12.52 -0.05
CA GLY A 127 -27.03 -13.65 0.55
C GLY A 127 -27.56 -14.94 -0.04
N ILE A 128 -26.66 -15.73 -0.61
CA ILE A 128 -26.97 -17.11 -0.99
C ILE A 128 -27.21 -17.87 0.32
N VAL A 129 -28.48 -18.06 0.66
CA VAL A 129 -28.89 -19.09 1.63
C VAL A 129 -28.71 -20.42 0.91
N PHE A 130 -27.71 -21.19 1.31
CA PHE A 130 -27.58 -22.57 0.85
C PHE A 130 -28.69 -23.41 1.51
N PRO A 131 -29.43 -24.24 0.74
CA PRO A 131 -30.37 -25.22 1.28
C PRO A 131 -29.65 -26.37 2.02
#